data_AF-A0AAV5AEV6-F1
#
_entry.id   AF-A0AAV5AEV6-F1
#
_cell.length_a   1.000
_cell.length_b   1.000
_cell.length_c   1.000
_cell.angle_alpha   90.00
_cell.angle_beta   90.00
_cell.angle_gamma   90.00
#
_symmetry.space_group_name_H-M   'P 1'
#
loop_
_entity.id
_entity.type
_entity.pdbx_description
1 polymer ?
#
loop_
_entity_poly.entity_id
_entity_poly.type
_entity_poly.pdbx_seq_one_letter_code
_entity_poly.pdbx_strand_id
1 'polypeptide(L)'
;MNYMASAPYVQKQLSRIVIESIKPWNHACVKANGGTECNDLAMSAYMTLSSLPTHNPCAQQRIADDMIDLSKSLDDTENMIRLAQLFVQQPLPTLDGYPLAYCQERSRNVELKGLYPCQFEGTILNHRATKCESSPLDVKAISPRGSCPALNRPLPNGHLLHAVTSNPFGMAKAEQV
;
A
#
# COMPACT_ATOMS: atom_id res chain seq x y z
N MET A 1 2.01 -15.16 27.99
CA MET A 1 3.45 -14.99 27.68
C MET A 1 3.54 -14.36 26.31
N ASN A 2 3.72 -13.04 26.26
CA ASN A 2 3.76 -12.28 25.01
C ASN A 2 5.15 -12.40 24.39
N TYR A 3 5.24 -13.04 23.23
CA TYR A 3 6.45 -13.06 22.41
C TYR A 3 6.69 -11.65 21.86
N MET A 4 7.61 -10.90 22.49
CA MET A 4 8.30 -9.82 21.79
C MET A 4 9.19 -10.48 20.73
N ALA A 5 8.73 -10.52 19.48
CA ALA A 5 9.59 -10.88 18.38
C ALA A 5 10.78 -9.91 18.35
N SER A 6 12.00 -10.45 18.28
CA SER A 6 13.21 -9.62 18.24
C SER A 6 13.22 -8.74 16.99
N ALA A 7 13.75 -7.52 17.08
CA ALA A 7 13.82 -6.58 15.96
C ALA A 7 14.34 -7.17 14.62
N PRO A 8 15.32 -8.10 14.60
CA PRO A 8 15.76 -8.77 13.38
C PRO A 8 14.71 -9.68 12.73
N TYR A 9 13.85 -10.33 13.52
CA TYR A 9 12.75 -11.16 13.00
C TYR A 9 11.67 -10.29 12.35
N VAL A 10 11.34 -9.17 13.00
CA VAL A 10 10.39 -8.18 12.47
C VAL A 10 10.92 -7.63 11.15
N GLN A 11 12.18 -7.19 11.09
CA GLN A 11 12.80 -6.71 9.84
C GLN A 11 12.79 -7.74 8.70
N LYS A 12 13.07 -9.02 9.00
CA LYS A 12 13.05 -10.10 8.01
C LYS A 12 11.64 -10.41 7.49
N GLN A 13 10.62 -10.30 8.34
CA GLN A 13 9.23 -10.47 7.92
C GLN A 13 8.76 -9.27 7.09
N LEU A 14 9.11 -8.05 7.49
CA LEU A 14 8.78 -6.83 6.77
C LEU A 14 9.43 -6.84 5.37
N SER A 15 10.71 -7.19 5.23
CA SER A 15 11.37 -7.26 3.92
C SER A 15 10.75 -8.30 2.97
N ARG A 16 10.27 -9.43 3.51
CA ARG A 16 9.47 -10.40 2.73
C ARG A 16 8.15 -9.79 2.28
N ILE A 17 7.41 -9.15 3.17
CA ILE A 17 6.14 -8.52 2.83
C ILE A 17 6.30 -7.50 1.70
N VAL A 18 7.36 -6.69 1.77
CA VAL A 18 7.69 -5.70 0.74
C VAL A 18 7.88 -6.36 -0.62
N ILE A 19 8.75 -7.37 -0.72
CA ILE A 19 9.04 -8.05 -1.98
C ILE A 19 7.81 -8.78 -2.51
N GLU A 20 7.13 -9.56 -1.67
CA GLU A 20 5.99 -10.35 -2.12
C GLU A 20 4.79 -9.47 -2.51
N SER A 21 4.62 -8.29 -1.91
CA SER A 21 3.49 -7.39 -2.22
C SER A 21 3.46 -6.92 -3.66
N ILE A 22 4.62 -6.79 -4.32
CA ILE A 22 4.73 -6.28 -5.69
C ILE A 22 4.81 -7.37 -6.76
N LYS A 23 5.20 -8.60 -6.38
CA LYS A 23 5.36 -9.71 -7.34
C LYS A 23 4.17 -9.95 -8.26
N PRO A 24 2.91 -9.91 -7.79
CA PRO A 24 1.78 -10.13 -8.68
C PRO A 24 1.72 -9.13 -9.83
N TRP A 25 1.94 -7.84 -9.55
CA TRP A 25 1.91 -6.80 -10.59
C TRP A 25 3.09 -6.96 -11.55
N ASN A 26 4.30 -7.20 -11.05
CA ASN A 26 5.47 -7.41 -11.92
C ASN A 26 5.28 -8.64 -12.83
N HIS A 27 4.73 -9.73 -12.30
CA HIS A 27 4.44 -10.92 -13.09
C HIS A 27 3.42 -10.65 -14.20
N ALA A 28 2.33 -9.93 -13.88
CA ALA A 28 1.33 -9.53 -14.86
C ALA A 28 1.94 -8.62 -15.94
N CYS A 29 2.76 -7.64 -15.54
CA CYS A 29 3.46 -6.72 -16.44
C CYS A 29 4.38 -7.45 -17.42
N VAL A 30 5.23 -8.36 -16.91
CA VAL A 30 6.14 -9.16 -17.75
C VAL A 30 5.35 -10.04 -18.72
N LYS A 31 4.27 -10.67 -18.25
CA LYS A 31 3.38 -11.48 -19.10
C LYS A 31 2.71 -10.64 -20.20
N ALA A 32 2.43 -9.38 -19.92
CA ALA A 32 1.86 -8.42 -20.87
C ALA A 32 2.93 -7.74 -21.77
N ASN A 33 4.16 -8.25 -21.80
CA ASN A 33 5.28 -7.76 -22.60
C ASN A 33 5.74 -6.33 -22.26
N GLY A 34 5.57 -5.86 -21.02
CA GLY A 34 6.00 -4.52 -20.59
C GLY A 34 7.52 -4.27 -20.49
N GLY A 35 8.34 -5.23 -20.92
CA GLY A 35 9.78 -5.05 -21.07
C GLY A 35 10.52 -4.72 -19.76
N THR A 36 11.55 -3.87 -19.87
CA THR A 36 12.40 -3.46 -18.74
C THR A 36 11.67 -2.57 -17.75
N GLU A 37 10.67 -1.81 -18.20
CA GLU A 37 9.89 -0.89 -17.36
C GLU A 37 9.18 -1.61 -16.22
N CYS A 38 8.72 -2.85 -16.43
CA CYS A 38 8.16 -3.70 -15.37
C CYS A 38 9.14 -3.87 -14.19
N ASN A 39 10.40 -4.17 -14.50
CA ASN A 39 11.41 -4.42 -13.48
C ASN A 39 11.85 -3.12 -12.79
N ASP A 40 11.97 -2.03 -13.53
CA ASP A 40 12.36 -0.72 -12.98
C ASP A 40 11.29 -0.18 -12.02
N LEU A 41 10.01 -0.33 -12.38
CA LEU A 41 8.90 0.04 -11.49
C LEU A 41 8.78 -0.92 -10.30
N ALA A 42 8.96 -2.22 -10.49
CA ALA A 42 8.96 -3.18 -9.38
C ALA A 42 10.09 -2.90 -8.38
N MET A 43 11.27 -2.51 -8.86
CA MET A 43 12.40 -2.11 -8.00
C MET A 43 12.11 -0.79 -7.28
N SER A 44 11.52 0.19 -7.96
CA SER A 44 11.12 1.47 -7.34
C SER A 44 10.07 1.25 -6.24
N ALA A 45 9.11 0.37 -6.49
CA ALA A 45 8.11 -0.07 -5.52
C ALA A 45 8.74 -0.78 -4.31
N TYR A 46 9.66 -1.71 -4.56
CA TYR A 46 10.43 -2.38 -3.51
C TYR A 46 11.18 -1.36 -2.64
N MET A 47 11.89 -0.41 -3.25
CA MET A 47 12.65 0.60 -2.52
C MET A 47 11.75 1.49 -1.68
N THR A 48 10.58 1.86 -2.19
CA THR A 48 9.60 2.70 -1.48
C THR A 48 8.99 2.00 -0.27
N LEU A 49 8.61 0.73 -0.42
CA LEU A 49 8.09 -0.06 0.70
C LEU A 49 9.20 -0.44 1.70
N SER A 50 10.45 -0.56 1.23
CA SER A 50 11.62 -0.90 2.06
C SER A 50 12.24 0.30 2.78
N SER A 51 11.97 1.52 2.31
CA SER A 51 12.50 2.75 2.91
C SER A 51 11.77 3.08 4.21
N LEU A 52 12.11 2.31 5.26
CA LEU A 52 11.99 2.73 6.64
C LEU A 52 12.78 4.06 6.78
N PRO A 53 12.31 5.08 7.50
CA PRO A 53 11.18 5.98 7.35
C PRO A 53 11.59 7.31 6.66
N THR A 54 11.85 7.33 5.35
CA THR A 54 12.21 8.60 4.65
C THR A 54 11.00 9.27 3.98
N HIS A 55 10.29 10.04 4.81
CA HIS A 55 9.62 11.33 4.58
C HIS A 55 8.65 11.59 3.42
N ASN A 56 8.46 10.71 2.44
CA ASN A 56 7.49 10.98 1.38
C ASN A 56 6.24 10.08 1.50
N PRO A 57 5.15 10.56 2.13
CA PRO A 57 3.91 9.81 2.25
C PRO A 57 3.23 9.54 0.91
N CYS A 58 3.63 10.22 -0.16
CA CYS A 58 3.09 10.09 -1.51
C CYS A 58 3.90 9.16 -2.42
N ALA A 59 5.06 8.65 -2.00
CA ALA A 59 5.91 7.83 -2.88
C ALA A 59 5.19 6.56 -3.37
N GLN A 60 4.49 5.86 -2.48
CA GLN A 60 3.74 4.65 -2.84
C GLN A 60 2.59 4.95 -3.82
N GLN A 61 1.90 6.08 -3.63
CA GLN A 61 0.84 6.52 -4.54
C GLN A 61 1.38 6.85 -5.93
N ARG A 62 2.48 7.62 -6.01
CA ARG A 62 3.09 8.00 -7.29
C ARG A 62 3.57 6.78 -8.07
N ILE A 63 4.12 5.78 -7.39
CA ILE A 63 4.51 4.51 -8.03
C ILE A 63 3.28 3.74 -8.52
N ALA A 64 2.19 3.72 -7.75
CA ALA A 64 0.95 3.11 -8.20
C ALA A 64 0.36 3.85 -9.42
N ASP A 65 0.52 5.18 -9.50
CA ASP A 65 0.17 5.97 -10.67
C ASP A 65 1.02 5.55 -11.89
N ASP A 66 2.34 5.41 -11.72
CA ASP A 66 3.24 4.97 -12.80
C ASP A 66 2.92 3.54 -13.25
N MET A 67 2.57 2.65 -12.30
CA MET A 67 2.11 1.30 -12.61
C MET A 67 0.84 1.30 -13.47
N ILE A 68 -0.12 2.18 -13.18
CA ILE A 68 -1.36 2.30 -13.96
C ILE A 68 -1.07 2.87 -15.35
N ASP A 69 -0.20 3.88 -15.46
CA ASP A 69 0.17 4.45 -16.75
C ASP A 69 0.81 3.40 -17.67
N LEU A 70 1.72 2.59 -17.13
CA LEU A 70 2.28 1.45 -17.87
C LEU A 70 1.21 0.39 -18.18
N SER A 71 0.32 0.09 -17.23
CA SER A 71 -0.75 -0.89 -17.45
C SER A 71 -1.64 -0.54 -18.65
N LYS A 72 -1.88 0.76 -18.87
CA LYS A 72 -2.72 1.28 -19.95
C LYS A 72 -2.11 1.10 -21.35
N SER A 73 -0.82 0.80 -21.46
CA SER A 73 -0.16 0.54 -22.74
C SER A 73 0.01 -0.96 -23.05
N LEU A 74 -0.46 -1.86 -22.19
CA LEU A 74 -0.21 -3.32 -22.26
C LEU A 74 -1.51 -4.14 -22.25
N ASP A 75 -1.46 -5.38 -22.75
CA ASP A 75 -2.64 -6.23 -23.01
C ASP A 75 -3.40 -6.72 -21.74
N ASP A 76 -2.77 -6.78 -20.56
CA ASP A 76 -3.41 -7.22 -19.29
C ASP A 76 -3.82 -6.01 -18.40
N THR A 77 -4.29 -4.93 -19.05
CA THR A 77 -4.55 -3.63 -18.41
C THR A 77 -5.39 -3.75 -17.13
N GLU A 78 -6.54 -4.43 -17.20
CA GLU A 78 -7.48 -4.48 -16.06
C GLU A 78 -6.90 -5.17 -14.83
N ASN A 79 -6.21 -6.30 -15.03
CA ASN A 79 -5.60 -7.04 -13.94
C ASN A 79 -4.42 -6.25 -13.34
N MET A 80 -3.60 -5.62 -14.18
CA MET A 80 -2.48 -4.80 -13.71
C MET A 80 -2.97 -3.56 -12.94
N ILE A 81 -4.01 -2.86 -13.43
CA ILE A 81 -4.64 -1.75 -12.69
C ILE A 81 -5.17 -2.23 -11.34
N ARG A 82 -5.89 -3.36 -11.30
CA ARG A 82 -6.39 -3.96 -10.05
C ARG A 82 -5.26 -4.26 -9.07
N LEU A 83 -4.13 -4.78 -9.55
CA LEU A 83 -2.96 -5.08 -8.73
C LEU A 83 -2.25 -3.80 -8.24
N ALA A 84 -2.18 -2.74 -9.05
CA ALA A 84 -1.69 -1.44 -8.63
C ALA A 84 -2.58 -0.80 -7.55
N GLN A 85 -3.91 -0.95 -7.67
CA GLN A 85 -4.88 -0.52 -6.66
C GLN A 85 -4.74 -1.28 -5.33
N LEU A 86 -4.38 -2.57 -5.36
CA LEU A 86 -4.05 -3.31 -4.14
C LEU A 86 -2.67 -2.89 -3.59
N PHE A 87 -1.70 -2.64 -4.47
CA PHE A 87 -0.37 -2.19 -4.07
C PHE A 87 -0.41 -0.85 -3.33
N VAL A 88 -1.16 0.16 -3.81
CA VAL A 88 -1.25 1.46 -3.11
C VAL A 88 -1.88 1.34 -1.72
N GLN A 89 -2.68 0.30 -1.52
CA GLN A 89 -3.34 0.02 -0.26
C GLN A 89 -2.51 -0.89 0.66
N GLN A 90 -1.43 -1.50 0.17
CA GLN A 90 -0.56 -2.35 0.99
C GLN A 90 0.00 -1.53 2.16
N PRO A 91 -0.15 -1.97 3.41
CA PRO A 91 0.41 -1.27 4.56
C PRO A 91 1.93 -1.18 4.46
N LEU A 92 2.43 0.01 4.84
CA LEU A 92 3.86 0.27 4.92
C LEU A 92 4.42 -0.29 6.24
N PRO A 93 5.52 -1.04 6.20
CA PRO A 93 6.18 -1.51 7.41
C PRO A 93 6.79 -0.34 8.20
N THR A 94 6.64 -0.31 9.54
CA THR A 94 7.32 0.65 10.41
C THR A 94 8.07 -0.06 11.54
N LEU A 95 9.25 0.44 11.91
CA LEU A 95 10.09 -0.17 12.95
C LEU A 95 9.64 0.16 14.36
N ASP A 96 9.03 1.32 14.54
CA ASP A 96 8.58 1.86 15.82
C ASP A 96 7.09 1.56 16.09
N GLY A 97 6.42 0.93 15.11
CA GLY A 97 5.01 0.59 15.18
C GLY A 97 4.07 1.79 15.06
N TYR A 98 4.58 3.01 14.80
CA TYR A 98 3.73 4.16 14.55
C TYR A 98 3.24 4.17 13.09
N PRO A 99 2.06 4.75 12.81
CA PRO A 99 1.58 4.91 11.44
C PRO A 99 2.42 5.95 10.70
N LEU A 100 2.64 5.73 9.40
CA LEU A 100 3.15 6.77 8.51
C LEU A 100 2.03 7.75 8.15
N ALA A 101 2.41 8.99 7.79
CA ALA A 101 1.46 9.96 7.27
C ALA A 101 0.82 9.46 5.97
N TYR A 102 -0.43 9.82 5.73
CA TYR A 102 -1.08 9.61 4.44
C TYR A 102 -0.61 10.63 3.41
N CYS A 103 -0.61 10.24 2.14
CA CYS A 103 -0.41 11.18 1.05
C CYS A 103 -1.52 12.23 1.03
N GLN A 104 -1.15 13.49 0.84
CA GLN A 104 -2.08 14.62 0.75
C GLN A 104 -2.12 15.24 -0.66
N GLU A 105 -1.60 14.49 -1.64
CA GLU A 105 -1.71 14.82 -3.06
C GLU A 105 -2.78 13.94 -3.70
N ARG A 106 -3.51 14.50 -4.67
CA ARG A 106 -4.41 13.70 -5.49
C ARG A 106 -3.59 12.77 -6.40
N SER A 107 -4.09 11.56 -6.63
CA SER A 107 -3.52 10.67 -7.62
C SER A 107 -3.64 11.26 -9.02
N ARG A 108 -2.65 10.94 -9.88
CA ARG A 108 -2.72 11.30 -11.31
C ARG A 108 -3.78 10.48 -12.03
N ASN A 109 -3.91 9.20 -11.66
CA ASN A 109 -4.86 8.26 -12.23
C ASN A 109 -6.16 8.21 -11.41
N VAL A 110 -7.29 8.27 -12.12
CA VAL A 110 -8.65 8.23 -11.52
C VAL A 110 -8.94 6.89 -10.86
N GLU A 111 -8.28 5.83 -11.31
CA GLU A 111 -8.38 4.48 -10.78
C GLU A 111 -7.86 4.36 -9.33
N LEU A 112 -7.02 5.30 -8.88
CA LEU A 112 -6.55 5.37 -7.49
C LEU A 112 -7.35 6.34 -6.61
N LYS A 113 -8.37 7.02 -7.16
CA LYS A 113 -9.10 8.05 -6.42
C LYS A 113 -9.73 7.47 -5.15
N GLY A 114 -9.34 8.03 -4.01
CA GLY A 114 -9.85 7.63 -2.69
C GLY A 114 -9.22 6.34 -2.14
N LEU A 115 -8.20 5.79 -2.80
CA LEU A 115 -7.40 4.69 -2.27
C LEU A 115 -6.30 5.22 -1.35
N TYR A 116 -6.08 4.52 -0.25
CA TYR A 116 -5.07 4.84 0.74
C TYR A 116 -4.58 3.57 1.45
N PRO A 117 -3.33 3.56 1.95
CA PRO A 117 -2.75 2.39 2.61
C PRO A 117 -3.56 1.95 3.83
N CYS A 118 -3.77 0.64 3.96
CA CYS A 118 -4.19 0.04 5.22
C CYS A 118 -3.08 0.22 6.26
N GLN A 119 -3.37 -0.09 7.52
CA GLN A 119 -2.36 -0.24 8.57
C GLN A 119 -2.27 -1.70 9.01
N PHE A 120 -1.13 -2.10 9.57
CA PHE A 120 -1.01 -3.41 10.18
C PHE A 120 -1.75 -3.45 11.53
N GLU A 121 -2.22 -4.64 11.91
CA GLU A 121 -2.79 -4.87 13.23
C GLU A 121 -1.74 -4.60 14.32
N GLY A 122 -2.12 -3.83 15.34
CA GLY A 122 -1.19 -3.43 16.40
C GLY A 122 -0.32 -2.22 16.09
N THR A 123 -0.47 -1.57 14.92
CA THR A 123 0.06 -0.21 14.71
C THR A 123 -0.48 0.71 15.81
N ILE A 124 0.41 1.45 16.48
CA ILE A 124 0.10 2.33 17.60
C ILE A 124 -0.51 3.61 17.05
N LEU A 125 -1.84 3.61 16.87
CA LEU A 125 -2.63 4.75 16.37
C LEU A 125 -2.90 5.77 17.50
N ASN A 126 -1.90 6.07 18.33
CA ASN A 126 -1.99 7.01 19.44
C ASN A 126 -1.95 8.46 18.92
N HIS A 127 -2.73 9.36 19.54
CA HIS A 127 -2.85 10.79 19.21
C HIS A 127 -1.56 11.63 19.36
N ARG A 128 -0.39 11.01 19.57
CA ARG A 128 0.89 11.73 19.70
C ARG A 128 1.64 11.96 18.39
N ALA A 129 1.13 11.48 17.25
CA ALA A 129 1.58 11.94 15.94
C ALA A 129 1.04 13.36 15.66
N THR A 130 1.44 14.35 16.47
CA THR A 130 0.92 15.73 16.52
C THR A 130 1.25 16.59 15.28
N LYS A 131 1.68 15.98 14.17
CA LYS A 131 1.95 16.69 12.90
C LYS A 131 1.62 15.90 11.63
N CYS A 132 1.20 14.65 11.71
CA CYS A 132 0.76 13.92 10.52
C CYS A 132 -0.74 14.16 10.36
N GLU A 133 -1.17 14.63 9.18
CA GLU A 133 -2.58 14.61 8.81
C GLU A 133 -3.08 13.17 8.98
N SER A 134 -3.81 12.95 10.07
CA SER A 134 -4.14 11.60 10.56
C SER A 134 -5.18 10.89 9.70
N SER A 135 -5.70 11.59 8.70
CA SER A 135 -6.70 11.08 7.76
C SER A 135 -6.17 11.15 6.33
N PRO A 136 -6.52 10.17 5.49
CA PRO A 136 -6.28 10.23 4.06
C PRO A 136 -6.93 11.46 3.45
N LEU A 137 -6.38 11.92 2.34
CA LEU A 137 -6.95 13.02 1.56
C LEU A 137 -8.44 12.76 1.27
N ASP A 138 -9.28 13.78 1.47
CA ASP A 138 -10.73 13.74 1.27
C ASP A 138 -11.49 12.69 2.13
N VAL A 139 -10.86 12.11 3.17
CA VAL A 139 -11.49 11.16 4.10
C VAL A 139 -11.68 11.81 5.46
N LYS A 140 -12.94 11.92 5.91
CA LYS A 140 -13.29 12.53 7.21
C LYS A 140 -12.87 11.71 8.41
N ALA A 141 -13.03 10.39 8.34
CA ALA A 141 -12.70 9.47 9.42
C ALA A 141 -12.47 8.06 8.89
N ILE A 142 -11.51 7.36 9.48
CA ILE A 142 -11.30 5.93 9.25
C ILE A 142 -11.90 5.16 10.42
N SER A 143 -12.86 4.28 10.13
CA SER A 143 -13.46 3.39 11.12
C SER A 143 -13.70 2.00 10.51
N PRO A 144 -13.20 0.91 11.13
CA PRO A 144 -12.25 0.87 12.26
C PRO A 144 -10.90 1.49 11.90
N ARG A 145 -10.19 2.08 12.86
CA ARG A 145 -8.88 2.70 12.59
C ARG A 145 -7.92 1.68 11.95
N GLY A 146 -7.16 2.13 10.94
CA GLY A 146 -6.22 1.28 10.19
C GLY A 146 -6.85 0.47 9.05
N SER A 147 -8.16 0.60 8.83
CA SER A 147 -8.82 0.10 7.61
C SER A 147 -8.43 0.90 6.37
N CYS A 148 -8.80 0.38 5.21
CA CYS A 148 -8.59 0.94 3.88
C CYS A 148 -9.73 0.51 2.96
N PRO A 149 -9.91 1.09 1.77
CA PRO A 149 -11.00 0.72 0.86
C PRO A 149 -11.04 -0.77 0.49
N ALA A 150 -9.91 -1.47 0.48
CA ALA A 150 -9.83 -2.89 0.22
C ALA A 150 -10.25 -3.76 1.42
N LEU A 151 -10.13 -3.24 2.65
CA LEU A 151 -10.31 -4.02 3.87
C LEU A 151 -10.87 -3.18 5.03
N ASN A 152 -12.02 -3.61 5.58
CA ASN A 152 -12.73 -2.96 6.69
C ASN A 152 -12.10 -3.18 8.07
N ARG A 153 -10.80 -3.45 8.13
CA ARG A 153 -10.01 -3.71 9.33
C ARG A 153 -8.52 -3.55 9.01
N PRO A 154 -7.65 -3.38 10.03
CA PRO A 154 -6.21 -3.50 9.84
C PRO A 154 -5.83 -4.85 9.21
N LEU A 155 -4.76 -4.84 8.42
CA LEU A 155 -4.20 -6.06 7.86
C LEU A 155 -3.46 -6.82 8.96
N PRO A 156 -3.69 -8.13 9.16
CA PRO A 156 -2.95 -8.88 10.16
C PRO A 156 -1.44 -8.85 9.88
N ASN A 157 -0.63 -8.80 10.93
CA ASN A 157 0.82 -8.83 10.80
C ASN A 157 1.29 -10.04 9.98
N GLY A 158 2.29 -9.85 9.13
CA GLY A 158 2.84 -10.93 8.30
C GLY A 158 2.01 -11.26 7.05
N HIS A 159 0.86 -10.62 6.83
CA HIS A 159 0.01 -10.91 5.67
C HIS A 159 0.21 -9.88 4.54
N LEU A 160 -0.05 -10.34 3.32
CA LEU A 160 -0.08 -9.53 2.11
C LEU A 160 -1.53 -9.16 1.80
N LEU A 161 -1.79 -7.91 1.42
CA LEU A 161 -3.15 -7.46 1.16
C LEU A 161 -3.78 -8.26 0.01
N HIS A 162 -3.02 -8.48 -1.07
CA HIS A 162 -3.48 -9.25 -2.23
C HIS A 162 -3.71 -10.74 -1.93
N ALA A 163 -3.19 -11.27 -0.82
CA ALA A 163 -3.47 -12.64 -0.38
C ALA A 163 -4.75 -12.73 0.47
N VAL A 164 -5.19 -11.60 1.05
CA VAL A 164 -6.40 -11.51 1.86
C VAL A 164 -7.61 -11.09 1.03
N THR A 165 -7.41 -10.26 0.01
CA THR A 165 -8.47 -9.80 -0.89
C THR A 165 -7.97 -9.60 -2.32
N SER A 166 -8.84 -9.89 -3.27
CA SER A 166 -8.65 -9.53 -4.69
C SER A 166 -9.42 -8.26 -5.08
N ASN A 167 -10.31 -7.77 -4.21
CA ASN A 167 -11.14 -6.60 -4.44
C ASN A 167 -10.51 -5.35 -3.82
N PRO A 168 -10.03 -4.39 -4.63
CA PRO A 168 -9.45 -3.15 -4.12
C PRO A 168 -10.47 -2.19 -3.48
N PHE A 169 -11.78 -2.43 -3.68
CA PHE A 169 -12.89 -1.68 -3.11
C PHE A 169 -13.81 -2.60 -2.28
N GLY A 170 -13.21 -3.49 -1.49
CA GLY A 170 -13.93 -4.42 -0.60
C GLY A 170 -14.87 -3.74 0.40
N MET A 171 -14.66 -2.45 0.66
CA MET A 171 -15.61 -1.56 1.33
C MET A 171 -16.46 -0.83 0.29
N ALA A 172 -17.79 -0.81 0.46
CA ALA A 172 -18.61 0.20 -0.19
C ALA A 172 -18.06 1.57 0.20
N LYS A 173 -17.74 2.42 -0.79
CA LYS A 173 -17.10 3.75 -0.68
C LYS A 173 -17.30 4.37 0.72
N ALA A 174 -16.22 4.53 1.48
CA ALA A 174 -16.25 5.43 2.64
C ALA A 174 -16.87 6.76 2.18
N GLU A 175 -17.80 7.33 2.94
CA GLU A 175 -18.54 8.54 2.54
C GLU A 175 -17.57 9.64 2.08
N GLN A 176 -17.44 9.77 0.76
CA GLN A 176 -16.65 10.81 0.11
C GLN A 176 -17.43 12.11 0.24
N VAL A 177 -16.74 13.19 0.59
CA VAL A 177 -17.31 14.54 0.66
C VAL A 177 -17.16 15.22 -0.69
#